data_AF-A0A419FQT2-F1
#
_entry.id   AF-A0A419FQT2-F1
#
_cell.length_a   1.000
_cell.length_b   1.000
_cell.length_c   1.000
_cell.angle_alpha   90.00
_cell.angle_beta   90.00
_cell.angle_gamma   90.00
#
_symmetry.space_group_name_H-M   'P 1'
#
loop_
_entity.id
_entity.type
_entity.pdbx_description
1 polymer ?
#
loop_
_entity_poly.entity_id
_entity_poly.type
_entity_poly.pdbx_seq_one_letter_code
_entity_poly.pdbx_strand_id
1 'polypeptide(L)'
;MAFHQQEGEEEVLRVRTPRNTESLGILDQRVGASRCVVKCLDGKTRNCRIPGRLKRKLWVREGDVVLVEPWEFGGDERGDIIYKYRSNQVQWLRKNGFLDKLEQSDEF
;
A
#
# COMPACT_ATOMS: atom_id res chain seq x y z
N MET A 1 9.03 -9.86 -34.38
CA MET A 1 8.54 -9.89 -32.99
C MET A 1 9.68 -9.44 -32.10
N ALA A 2 9.73 -8.16 -31.76
CA ALA A 2 10.80 -7.61 -30.94
C ALA A 2 10.45 -7.82 -29.46
N PHE A 3 11.14 -8.76 -28.82
CA PHE A 3 11.19 -8.84 -27.36
C PHE A 3 11.92 -7.59 -26.86
N HIS A 4 11.18 -6.62 -26.33
CA HIS A 4 11.78 -5.56 -25.52
C HIS A 4 12.17 -6.17 -24.18
N GLN A 5 13.41 -6.61 -24.12
CA GLN A 5 14.12 -6.90 -22.90
C GLN A 5 14.38 -5.54 -22.23
N GLN A 6 13.54 -5.16 -21.26
CA GLN A 6 13.81 -3.97 -20.46
C GLN A 6 14.87 -4.35 -19.44
N GLU A 7 16.11 -4.00 -19.77
CA GLU A 7 17.26 -4.01 -18.89
C GLU A 7 16.90 -3.28 -17.59
N GLY A 8 17.11 -3.97 -16.48
CA GLY A 8 16.86 -3.43 -15.16
C GLY A 8 17.80 -2.27 -14.90
N GLU A 9 17.29 -1.05 -15.01
CA GLU A 9 17.88 0.06 -14.31
C GLU A 9 17.83 -0.29 -12.82
N GLU A 10 18.99 -0.51 -12.21
CA GLU A 10 19.22 -0.20 -10.80
C GLU A 10 19.02 1.32 -10.59
N GLU A 11 17.84 1.83 -10.94
CA GLU A 11 17.35 3.12 -10.46
C GLU A 11 17.41 3.00 -8.95
N VAL A 12 18.25 3.81 -8.31
CA VAL A 12 18.37 3.95 -6.85
C VAL A 12 16.98 3.81 -6.25
N LEU A 13 16.68 2.63 -5.70
CA LEU A 13 15.32 2.24 -5.36
C LEU A 13 14.94 2.99 -4.09
N ARG A 14 14.54 4.26 -4.24
CA ARG A 14 14.07 5.11 -3.15
C ARG A 14 12.70 4.60 -2.73
N VAL A 15 12.72 3.59 -1.87
CA VAL A 15 11.52 3.06 -1.22
C VAL A 15 11.18 3.97 -0.05
N ARG A 16 9.97 4.52 -0.07
CA ARG A 16 9.44 5.24 1.08
C ARG A 16 9.15 4.23 2.18
N THR A 17 9.88 4.30 3.29
CA THR A 17 9.52 3.57 4.50
C THR A 17 8.39 4.31 5.24
N PRO A 18 7.51 3.58 5.96
CA PRO A 18 6.53 4.21 6.83
C PRO A 18 7.22 5.06 7.90
N ARG A 19 6.74 6.28 8.13
CA ARG A 19 7.25 7.22 9.14
C ARG A 19 6.15 7.57 10.13
N ASN A 20 6.53 7.87 11.37
CA ASN A 20 5.62 8.31 12.43
C ASN A 20 4.49 7.28 12.69
N THR A 21 3.24 7.69 12.43
CA THR A 21 2.01 6.90 12.58
C THR A 21 1.55 6.26 11.27
N GLU A 22 2.29 6.43 10.17
CA GLU A 22 1.98 5.76 8.90
C GLU A 22 2.10 4.24 9.05
N SER A 23 1.19 3.51 8.41
CA SER A 23 1.15 2.05 8.42
C SER A 23 1.08 1.53 6.99
N LEU A 24 1.82 0.46 6.68
CA LEU A 24 1.62 -0.23 5.41
C LEU A 24 0.39 -1.13 5.50
N GLY A 25 -0.23 -1.37 4.36
CA GLY A 25 -1.33 -2.32 4.26
C GLY A 25 -1.53 -2.82 2.85
N ILE A 26 -2.35 -3.86 2.73
CA ILE A 26 -2.82 -4.40 1.47
C ILE A 26 -4.26 -3.93 1.26
N LEU A 27 -4.55 -3.42 0.07
CA LEU A 27 -5.90 -3.08 -0.32
C LEU A 27 -6.73 -4.35 -0.44
N ASP A 28 -7.74 -4.49 0.41
CA ASP A 28 -8.62 -5.65 0.45
C ASP A 28 -9.76 -5.51 -0.55
N GLN A 29 -10.53 -4.42 -0.45
CA GLN A 29 -11.68 -4.16 -1.31
C GLN A 29 -11.85 -2.68 -1.64
N ARG A 30 -12.36 -2.36 -2.84
CA ARG A 30 -12.83 -1.01 -3.16
C ARG A 30 -14.32 -0.84 -2.81
N VAL A 31 -14.63 0.09 -1.92
CA VAL A 31 -16.03 0.37 -1.48
C VAL A 31 -16.72 1.48 -2.27
N GLY A 32 -15.99 2.16 -3.17
CA GLY A 32 -16.52 3.27 -3.98
C GLY A 32 -16.36 4.64 -3.31
N ALA A 33 -16.85 5.70 -3.96
CA ALA A 33 -16.70 7.09 -3.49
C ALA A 33 -15.25 7.53 -3.15
N SER A 34 -14.25 6.94 -3.83
CA SER A 34 -12.81 7.15 -3.55
C SER A 34 -12.36 6.60 -2.18
N ARG A 35 -13.08 5.62 -1.65
CA ARG A 35 -12.74 4.89 -0.44
C ARG A 35 -12.40 3.43 -0.75
N CYS A 36 -11.50 2.86 0.04
CA CYS A 36 -11.04 1.48 -0.07
C CYS A 36 -10.83 0.92 1.33
N VAL A 37 -11.13 -0.36 1.52
CA VAL A 37 -10.81 -1.09 2.72
C VAL A 37 -9.38 -1.59 2.60
N VAL A 38 -8.56 -1.30 3.60
CA VAL A 38 -7.14 -1.68 3.64
C VAL A 38 -6.90 -2.47 4.92
N LYS A 39 -6.33 -3.67 4.76
CA LYS A 39 -5.81 -4.48 5.87
C LYS A 39 -4.40 -4.00 6.17
N CYS A 40 -4.24 -3.31 7.30
CA CYS A 40 -2.96 -2.77 7.70
C CYS A 40 -2.13 -3.79 8.49
N LEU A 41 -0.81 -3.64 8.44
CA LEU A 41 0.15 -4.50 9.14
C LEU A 41 0.02 -4.49 10.67
N ASP A 42 -0.61 -3.47 11.23
CA ASP A 42 -0.87 -3.37 12.67
C ASP A 42 -2.08 -4.22 13.11
N GLY A 43 -2.66 -5.00 12.19
CA GLY A 43 -3.78 -5.91 12.45
C GLY A 43 -5.15 -5.24 12.36
N LYS A 44 -5.22 -3.96 11.97
CA LYS A 44 -6.48 -3.23 11.84
C LYS A 44 -6.91 -3.12 10.39
N THR A 45 -8.22 -3.22 10.19
CA THR A 45 -8.85 -3.02 8.88
C THR A 45 -9.45 -1.62 8.85
N ARG A 46 -8.93 -0.76 7.97
CA ARG A 46 -9.32 0.65 7.88
C ARG A 46 -10.09 0.95 6.62
N ASN A 47 -11.11 1.79 6.74
CA ASN A 47 -11.75 2.45 5.61
C ASN A 47 -10.93 3.68 5.22
N CYS A 48 -10.06 3.50 4.23
CA CYS A 48 -9.13 4.52 3.79
C CYS A 48 -9.70 5.34 2.63
N ARG A 49 -9.56 6.66 2.70
CA ARG A 49 -9.92 7.59 1.63
C ARG A 49 -8.71 7.83 0.72
N ILE A 50 -8.94 8.03 -0.57
CA ILE A 50 -7.93 8.54 -1.50
C ILE A 50 -8.10 10.07 -1.56
N PRO A 51 -7.14 10.87 -1.07
CA PRO A 51 -7.21 12.32 -1.14
C PRO A 51 -7.44 12.79 -2.58
N GLY A 52 -8.29 13.81 -2.77
CA GLY A 52 -8.64 14.30 -4.11
C GLY A 52 -7.43 14.67 -4.98
N ARG A 53 -6.38 15.23 -4.35
CA ARG A 53 -5.10 15.56 -4.98
C ARG A 53 -4.40 14.34 -5.60
N LEU A 54 -4.61 13.16 -5.02
CA LEU A 54 -3.98 11.91 -5.43
C LEU A 54 -4.89 11.04 -6.28
N LYS A 55 -6.19 11.30 -6.34
CA LYS A 55 -7.19 10.46 -7.06
C LYS A 55 -6.86 10.21 -8.53
N ARG A 56 -6.23 11.16 -9.23
CA ARG A 56 -5.80 10.99 -10.63
C ARG A 56 -4.46 10.26 -10.79
N LYS A 57 -3.64 10.21 -9.73
CA LYS A 57 -2.28 9.65 -9.75
C LYS A 57 -2.21 8.25 -9.14
N LEU A 58 -3.02 7.98 -8.11
CA LEU A 58 -3.07 6.70 -7.40
C LEU A 58 -4.14 5.81 -8.02
N TRP A 59 -3.70 4.93 -8.92
CA TRP A 59 -4.54 3.84 -9.41
C TRP A 59 -4.28 2.57 -8.60
N VAL A 60 -5.15 2.29 -7.63
CA VAL A 60 -4.99 1.22 -6.63
C VAL A 60 -6.02 0.12 -6.83
N ARG A 61 -5.66 -1.13 -7.08
CA ARG A 61 -6.51 -2.33 -7.21
C ARG A 61 -6.41 -3.19 -5.94
N GLU A 62 -7.30 -4.16 -5.82
CA GLU A 62 -7.27 -5.17 -4.76
C GLU A 62 -5.93 -5.93 -4.84
N GLY A 63 -5.32 -6.21 -3.69
CA GLY A 63 -3.99 -6.80 -3.56
C GLY A 63 -2.82 -5.80 -3.68
N ASP A 64 -3.05 -4.54 -4.03
CA ASP A 64 -1.96 -3.56 -4.07
C ASP A 64 -1.48 -3.22 -2.64
N VAL A 65 -0.15 -3.17 -2.47
CA VAL A 65 0.48 -2.67 -1.24
C VAL A 65 0.49 -1.15 -1.25
N VAL A 66 -0.05 -0.56 -0.19
CA VAL A 66 -0.24 0.88 -0.05
C VAL A 66 0.30 1.37 1.30
N LEU A 67 0.63 2.66 1.33
CA LEU A 67 0.94 3.38 2.56
C LEU A 67 -0.30 4.14 3.01
N VAL A 68 -0.70 3.90 4.26
CA VAL A 68 -1.87 4.50 4.90
C VAL A 68 -1.40 5.45 5.99
N GLU A 69 -1.99 6.63 6.01
CA GLU A 69 -1.88 7.59 7.11
C GLU A 69 -3.19 7.54 7.92
N PRO A 70 -3.20 6.97 9.13
CA PRO A 70 -4.36 6.99 10.01
C PRO A 70 -4.78 8.41 10.35
N TRP A 71 -6.09 8.64 10.50
CA TRP A 71 -6.59 9.95 10.96
C TRP A 71 -6.25 10.20 12.43
N GLU A 72 -6.06 11.48 12.80
CA GLU A 72 -5.80 11.86 14.20
C GLU A 72 -6.95 11.44 15.13
N PHE A 73 -8.19 11.52 14.63
CA PHE A 73 -9.39 11.10 15.36
C PHE A 73 -10.01 9.88 14.67
N GLY A 74 -10.05 8.74 15.37
CA GLY A 74 -10.58 7.48 14.82
C GLY A 74 -9.61 6.77 13.88
N GLY A 75 -8.30 6.93 14.09
CA GLY A 75 -7.24 6.30 13.31
C GLY A 75 -7.22 4.77 13.36
N ASP A 76 -8.01 4.14 14.23
CA ASP A 76 -8.20 2.69 14.23
C ASP A 76 -9.08 2.20 13.06
N GLU A 77 -10.03 3.02 12.63
CA GLU A 77 -11.04 2.65 11.64
C GLU A 77 -10.87 3.40 10.31
N ARG A 78 -10.25 4.59 10.34
CA ARG A 78 -10.17 5.50 9.20
C ARG A 78 -8.75 6.00 8.94
N GLY A 79 -8.47 6.29 7.68
CA GLY A 79 -7.18 6.84 7.25
C GLY A 79 -7.23 7.35 5.82
N ASP A 80 -6.10 7.83 5.32
CA ASP A 80 -5.90 8.23 3.94
C ASP A 80 -4.82 7.39 3.25
N ILE A 81 -5.04 7.01 1.99
CA ILE A 81 -4.04 6.35 1.15
C ILE A 81 -3.15 7.42 0.54
N ILE A 82 -1.88 7.43 0.91
CA ILE A 82 -0.92 8.45 0.50
C ILE A 82 0.03 7.98 -0.59
N TYR A 83 0.28 6.67 -0.69
CA TYR A 83 1.22 6.10 -1.65
C TYR A 83 0.83 4.67 -2.05
N LYS A 84 1.14 4.30 -3.30
CA LYS A 84 1.06 2.93 -3.80
C LYS A 84 2.48 2.47 -4.16
N TYR A 85 2.86 1.31 -3.65
CA TYR A 85 4.14 0.69 -3.99
C TYR A 85 4.05 -0.05 -5.33
N ARG A 86 5.12 0.04 -6.12
CA ARG A 86 5.32 -0.79 -7.31
C ARG A 86 5.85 -2.17 -6.90
N SER A 87 5.71 -3.17 -7.76
CA SER A 87 6.11 -4.56 -7.48
C SER A 87 7.58 -4.69 -7.05
N ASN A 88 8.50 -3.92 -7.63
CA ASN A 88 9.91 -3.88 -7.22
C ASN A 88 10.11 -3.32 -5.81
N GLN A 89 9.37 -2.26 -5.44
CA GLN A 89 9.39 -1.68 -4.11
C GLN A 89 8.76 -2.62 -3.07
N VAL A 90 7.70 -3.36 -3.44
CA VAL A 90 7.08 -4.39 -2.60
C VAL A 90 8.07 -5.51 -2.30
N GLN A 91 8.80 -6.00 -3.32
CA GLN A 91 9.85 -6.99 -3.10
C GLN A 91 10.95 -6.49 -2.16
N TRP A 92 11.35 -5.22 -2.30
CA TRP A 92 12.30 -4.61 -1.36
C TRP A 92 11.74 -4.53 0.06
N LEU A 93 10.49 -4.13 0.24
CA LEU A 93 9.82 -4.08 1.55
C LEU A 93 9.76 -5.48 2.19
N ARG A 94 9.44 -6.51 1.39
CA ARG A 94 9.41 -7.91 1.83
C ARG A 94 10.79 -8.40 2.26
N LYS A 95 11.83 -8.14 1.46
CA LYS A 95 13.23 -8.50 1.79
C LYS A 95 13.74 -7.81 3.06
N ASN A 96 13.26 -6.61 3.36
CA ASN A 96 13.63 -5.87 4.56
C ASN A 96 12.71 -6.17 5.76
N GLY A 97 11.81 -7.15 5.65
CA GLY A 97 10.94 -7.58 6.76
C GLY A 97 9.78 -6.64 7.09
N PHE A 98 9.50 -5.62 6.26
CA PHE A 98 8.40 -4.69 6.51
C PHE A 98 7.03 -5.30 6.25
N LEU A 99 6.91 -6.32 5.39
CA LEU A 99 5.63 -6.93 5.00
C LEU A 99 5.37 -8.32 5.59
N ASP A 100 6.25 -8.80 6.47
CA ASP A 100 6.26 -10.19 6.96
C ASP A 100 4.95 -10.61 7.67
N LYS A 101 4.26 -9.65 8.29
CA LYS A 101 3.06 -9.92 9.09
C LYS A 101 1.76 -10.14 8.28
N LEU A 102 1.75 -9.85 6.98
CA LEU A 102 0.51 -9.89 6.18
C LEU A 102 0.21 -11.28 5.57
N GLU A 103 1.19 -12.17 5.47
CA GLU A 103 1.00 -13.45 4.77
C GLU A 103 0.33 -14.54 5.63
N GLN A 104 -0.02 -14.25 6.89
CA GLN A 104 -0.58 -15.25 7.82
C GLN A 104 -2.10 -15.42 7.74
N SER A 105 -2.81 -14.72 6.85
CA SER A 105 -4.30 -14.68 6.85
C SER A 105 -4.98 -15.45 5.71
N ASP A 106 -4.23 -16.06 4.78
CA ASP A 106 -4.78 -16.75 3.59
C ASP A 106 -4.70 -18.30 3.66
N GLU A 107 -4.28 -18.88 4.80
CA GLU A 107 -4.30 -20.33 5.04
C GLU A 107 -5.14 -20.68 6.28
N PHE A 108 -6.48 -20.70 6.13
CA PHE A 108 -7.39 -21.43 7.02
C PHE A 108 -8.59 -21.99 6.23
#